data_AF-A0AA96GBU9-F1
#
_entry.id   AF-A0AA96GBU9-F1
#
_cell.length_a   1.000
_cell.length_b   1.000
_cell.length_c   1.000
_cell.angle_alpha   90.00
_cell.angle_beta   90.00
_cell.angle_gamma   90.00
#
_symmetry.space_group_name_H-M   'P 1'
#
loop_
_entity.id
_entity.type
_entity.pdbx_description
1 polymer ?
#
loop_
_entity_poly.entity_id
_entity_poly.type
_entity_poly.pdbx_seq_one_letter_code
_entity_poly.pdbx_strand_id
1 'polypeptide(L)'
;MHAGRGRLDATQEDLGCGWAWSEVHRVRPRVPLACPECGHGVHGKVSSAGMRFFAHDRGSPTCALAQESMEHHLTKLQLAHAVRSAGWYAELEVRAPDGSWRADVMASSADGVRRMAWEAQLSPITRDELRERTTRYAADGVSVCWVTLSSRLWVGAVPSVVASAPRPGSTERWSVGTGVGRFAIVPCRKKCRCPHGHGRWERVNAPLEDFVAWVLGDRIVPHRLLADDDDHRVLWTAPAYIGQAAAFAAVEREHQAKRTSEERRRRQERHAELTAARDWRSVMPMGRRFRLEAAAARWAETDSGRSACLGHEQIADPRWAGGLPVYVSGHPYAILRPAVDRTVWSELAGLVVLTVGDDERRAVVDRAPALTRVVDLSAWLADRPVGSEFRRPTASP
;
A
#
# COMPACT_ATOMS: atom_id res chain seq x y z
N MET A 1 -21.81 44.39 -12.09
CA MET A 1 -23.08 44.74 -11.43
C MET A 1 -23.73 45.88 -12.18
N HIS A 2 -25.01 45.76 -12.48
CA HIS A 2 -25.87 46.81 -13.01
C HIS A 2 -27.00 47.06 -12.01
N ALA A 3 -27.33 48.33 -11.76
CA ALA A 3 -28.28 48.70 -10.70
C ALA A 3 -29.66 48.04 -10.82
N GLY A 4 -30.18 47.92 -12.05
CA GLY A 4 -31.50 47.33 -12.31
C GLY A 4 -31.51 45.87 -12.77
N ARG A 5 -30.34 45.28 -13.06
CA ARG A 5 -30.22 43.92 -13.64
C ARG A 5 -29.40 42.97 -12.78
N GLY A 6 -28.78 43.49 -11.71
CA GLY A 6 -27.92 42.70 -10.85
C GLY A 6 -26.61 42.33 -11.53
N ARG A 7 -26.22 41.06 -11.40
CA ARG A 7 -24.96 40.56 -11.91
C ARG A 7 -25.08 40.19 -13.39
N LEU A 8 -24.09 40.60 -14.17
CA LEU A 8 -23.97 40.24 -15.58
C LEU A 8 -22.84 39.22 -15.75
N ASP A 9 -23.08 38.21 -16.56
CA ASP A 9 -22.14 37.15 -16.89
C ASP A 9 -21.80 37.19 -18.38
N ALA A 10 -20.62 37.73 -18.72
CA ALA A 10 -20.17 37.89 -20.11
C ALA A 10 -20.02 36.55 -20.89
N THR A 11 -20.09 35.43 -20.18
CA THR A 11 -19.92 34.07 -20.73
C THR A 11 -21.23 33.47 -21.22
N GLN A 12 -22.36 34.08 -20.89
CA GLN A 12 -23.68 33.68 -21.34
C GLN A 12 -24.13 34.56 -22.51
N GLU A 13 -24.92 34.00 -23.43
CA GLU A 13 -25.42 34.74 -24.59
C GLU A 13 -26.31 35.91 -24.18
N ASP A 14 -27.11 35.71 -23.13
CA ASP A 14 -28.09 36.63 -22.56
C ASP A 14 -27.58 37.36 -21.30
N LEU A 15 -26.25 37.31 -21.07
CA LEU A 15 -25.59 37.91 -19.91
C LEU A 15 -26.09 37.41 -18.54
N GLY A 16 -26.86 36.33 -18.50
CA GLY A 16 -27.55 35.87 -17.29
C GLY A 16 -28.69 36.79 -16.81
N CYS A 17 -29.09 37.78 -17.61
CA CYS A 17 -30.16 38.71 -17.26
C CYS A 17 -31.11 39.06 -18.42
N GLY A 18 -31.10 38.22 -19.47
CA GLY A 18 -31.89 38.39 -20.69
C GLY A 18 -31.36 39.46 -21.66
N TRP A 19 -30.19 40.04 -21.40
CA TRP A 19 -29.58 41.07 -22.25
C TRP A 19 -28.58 40.48 -23.22
N ALA A 20 -28.65 40.90 -24.48
CA ALA A 20 -27.65 40.49 -25.45
C ALA A 20 -26.30 41.19 -25.19
N TRP A 21 -25.18 40.54 -25.55
CA TRP A 21 -23.84 41.16 -25.44
C TRP A 21 -23.75 42.53 -26.14
N SER A 22 -24.46 42.71 -27.26
CA SER A 22 -24.53 43.97 -27.99
C SER A 22 -25.17 45.11 -27.21
N GLU A 23 -25.92 44.84 -26.13
CA GLU A 23 -26.53 45.86 -25.28
C GLU A 23 -25.55 46.49 -24.31
N VAL A 24 -24.39 45.85 -24.05
CA VAL A 24 -23.38 46.36 -23.11
C VAL A 24 -22.03 46.62 -23.78
N HIS A 25 -21.76 46.00 -24.93
CA HIS A 25 -20.50 46.13 -25.63
C HIS A 25 -20.59 47.15 -26.77
N ARG A 26 -19.71 48.17 -26.73
CA ARG A 26 -19.62 49.27 -27.72
C ARG A 26 -20.88 50.15 -27.83
N VAL A 27 -21.78 50.11 -26.85
CA VAL A 27 -22.94 51.01 -26.75
C VAL A 27 -22.54 52.41 -26.30
N ARG A 28 -23.25 53.43 -26.79
CA ARG A 28 -23.08 54.85 -26.41
C ARG A 28 -24.45 55.50 -26.11
N PRO A 29 -24.63 56.21 -24.97
CA PRO A 29 -23.71 56.28 -23.83
C PRO A 29 -23.47 54.89 -23.22
N ARG A 30 -22.34 54.72 -22.53
CA ARG A 30 -22.00 53.42 -21.92
C ARG A 30 -23.04 53.03 -20.88
N VAL A 31 -23.41 51.75 -20.86
CA VAL A 31 -24.20 51.18 -19.77
C VAL A 31 -23.37 51.25 -18.48
N PRO A 32 -23.89 51.84 -17.38
CA PRO A 32 -23.16 51.93 -16.12
C PRO A 32 -23.05 50.55 -15.47
N LEU A 33 -21.83 50.01 -15.46
CA LEU A 33 -21.50 48.74 -14.84
C LEU A 33 -20.41 48.95 -13.80
N ALA A 34 -20.58 48.33 -12.63
CA ALA A 34 -19.62 48.36 -11.53
C ALA A 34 -19.03 46.98 -11.26
N CYS A 35 -17.75 46.94 -10.92
CA CYS A 35 -17.08 45.77 -10.38
C CYS A 35 -17.73 45.38 -9.05
N PRO A 36 -18.12 44.10 -8.84
CA PRO A 36 -18.72 43.67 -7.57
C PRO A 36 -17.75 43.75 -6.39
N GLU A 37 -16.43 43.84 -6.65
CA GLU A 37 -15.41 43.87 -5.61
C GLU A 37 -15.11 45.28 -5.12
N CYS A 38 -14.72 46.17 -6.03
CA CYS A 38 -14.24 47.49 -5.69
C CYS A 38 -15.25 48.60 -6.00
N GLY A 39 -16.41 48.25 -6.57
CA GLY A 39 -17.42 49.22 -7.02
C GLY A 39 -17.02 50.07 -8.22
N HIS A 40 -15.78 49.96 -8.72
CA HIS A 40 -15.27 50.79 -9.80
C HIS A 40 -15.90 50.43 -11.16
N GLY A 41 -15.95 51.40 -12.06
CA GLY A 41 -16.50 51.23 -13.41
C GLY A 41 -15.82 50.09 -14.18
N VAL A 42 -16.62 49.29 -14.87
CA VAL A 42 -16.14 48.24 -15.79
C VAL A 42 -16.84 48.38 -17.15
N HIS A 43 -16.18 47.93 -18.22
CA HIS A 43 -16.76 47.91 -19.56
C HIS A 43 -16.50 46.59 -20.27
N GLY A 44 -17.41 46.22 -21.19
CA GLY A 44 -17.25 45.03 -22.01
C GLY A 44 -16.07 45.14 -22.97
N LYS A 45 -15.29 44.07 -23.08
CA LYS A 45 -14.24 43.86 -24.07
C LYS A 45 -14.38 42.50 -24.73
N VAL A 46 -13.81 42.40 -25.92
CA VAL A 46 -13.63 41.14 -26.63
C VAL A 46 -12.14 40.93 -26.85
N SER A 47 -11.62 39.76 -26.49
CA SER A 47 -10.22 39.40 -26.71
C SER A 47 -9.95 39.15 -28.20
N SER A 48 -8.68 39.06 -28.60
CA SER A 48 -8.31 38.67 -29.97
C SER A 48 -8.83 37.29 -30.35
N ALA A 49 -9.03 36.40 -29.37
CA ALA A 49 -9.61 35.07 -29.54
C ALA A 49 -11.17 35.08 -29.50
N GLY A 50 -11.81 36.25 -29.52
CA GLY A 50 -13.27 36.37 -29.52
C GLY A 50 -13.93 36.24 -28.14
N MET A 51 -13.16 36.14 -27.05
CA MET A 51 -13.71 35.96 -25.71
C MET A 51 -14.26 37.26 -25.14
N ARG A 52 -15.48 37.22 -24.61
CA ARG A 52 -16.17 38.37 -23.99
C ARG A 52 -15.82 38.45 -22.50
N PHE A 53 -15.47 39.63 -22.01
CA PHE A 53 -15.17 39.87 -20.59
C PHE A 53 -15.42 41.32 -20.19
N PHE A 54 -15.50 41.57 -18.88
CA PHE A 54 -15.56 42.93 -18.34
C PHE A 54 -14.17 43.36 -17.84
N ALA A 55 -13.73 44.54 -18.26
CA ALA A 55 -12.46 45.13 -17.84
C ALA A 55 -12.70 46.40 -17.04
N HIS A 56 -11.89 46.62 -16.01
CA HIS A 56 -11.89 47.87 -15.26
C HIS A 56 -11.61 49.07 -16.17
N ASP A 57 -12.29 50.18 -15.89
CA ASP A 57 -11.96 51.48 -16.45
C ASP A 57 -10.60 51.98 -15.94
N ARG A 58 -10.03 52.97 -16.63
CA ARG A 58 -8.73 53.54 -16.25
C ARG A 58 -8.84 54.20 -14.87
N GLY A 59 -7.78 54.05 -14.07
CA GLY A 59 -7.73 54.60 -12.72
C GLY A 59 -8.42 53.74 -11.67
N SER A 60 -8.75 52.48 -11.98
CA SER A 60 -9.29 51.55 -11.00
C SER A 60 -8.31 51.31 -9.84
N PRO A 61 -8.80 51.17 -8.60
CA PRO A 61 -7.96 50.78 -7.48
C PRO A 61 -7.39 49.36 -7.68
N THR A 62 -6.40 48.98 -6.87
CA THR A 62 -5.94 47.59 -6.78
C THR A 62 -7.12 46.70 -6.42
N CYS A 63 -7.52 45.84 -7.35
CA CYS A 63 -8.68 44.98 -7.21
C CYS A 63 -8.27 43.53 -7.43
N ALA A 64 -8.68 42.63 -6.54
CA ALA A 64 -8.37 41.21 -6.64
C ALA A 64 -8.84 40.62 -7.99
N LEU A 65 -10.00 41.06 -8.50
CA LEU A 65 -10.53 40.62 -9.79
C LEU A 65 -9.77 41.17 -11.01
N ALA A 66 -8.90 42.18 -10.82
CA ALA A 66 -8.11 42.77 -11.89
C ALA A 66 -6.73 42.11 -12.06
N GLN A 67 -6.30 41.29 -11.09
CA GLN A 67 -4.94 40.73 -11.05
C GLN A 67 -4.83 39.31 -11.62
N GLU A 68 -5.90 38.79 -12.21
CA GLU A 68 -5.90 37.43 -12.76
C GLU A 68 -5.27 37.36 -14.16
N SER A 69 -4.54 36.28 -14.43
CA SER A 69 -3.98 36.02 -15.77
C SER A 69 -5.07 35.60 -16.76
N MET A 70 -4.80 35.77 -18.05
CA MET A 70 -5.69 35.30 -19.11
C MET A 70 -5.93 33.78 -19.02
N GLU A 71 -4.90 33.01 -18.67
CA GLU A 71 -4.99 31.55 -18.51
C GLU A 71 -5.95 31.16 -17.38
N HIS A 72 -5.91 31.90 -16.27
CA HIS A 72 -6.84 31.71 -15.16
C HIS A 72 -8.27 31.96 -15.60
N HIS A 73 -8.50 33.08 -16.28
CA HIS A 73 -9.80 33.42 -16.82
C HIS A 73 -10.32 32.33 -17.77
N LEU A 74 -9.52 31.94 -18.77
CA LEU A 74 -9.90 30.89 -19.73
C LEU A 74 -10.22 29.55 -19.04
N THR A 75 -9.48 29.20 -17.98
CA THR A 75 -9.76 27.99 -17.21
C THR A 75 -11.13 28.05 -16.54
N LYS A 76 -11.48 29.18 -15.88
CA LYS A 76 -12.81 29.37 -15.27
C LYS A 76 -13.92 29.28 -16.31
N LEU A 77 -13.71 29.92 -17.46
CA LEU A 77 -14.67 29.91 -18.55
C LEU A 77 -14.93 28.51 -19.09
N GLN A 78 -13.86 27.73 -19.30
CA GLN A 78 -14.00 26.36 -19.77
C GLN A 78 -14.68 25.47 -18.73
N LEU A 79 -14.39 25.66 -17.43
CA LEU A 79 -15.06 24.96 -16.35
C LEU A 79 -16.55 25.30 -16.30
N ALA A 80 -16.92 26.59 -16.36
CA ALA A 80 -18.30 27.03 -16.41
C ALA A 80 -19.04 26.46 -17.63
N HIS A 81 -18.39 26.42 -18.80
CA HIS A 81 -18.93 25.77 -19.99
C HIS A 81 -19.16 24.27 -19.75
N ALA A 82 -18.16 23.54 -19.24
CA ALA A 82 -18.28 22.11 -18.97
C ALA A 82 -19.39 21.78 -17.96
N VAL A 83 -19.56 22.60 -16.91
CA VAL A 83 -20.65 22.48 -15.93
C VAL A 83 -22.01 22.63 -16.62
N ARG A 84 -22.17 23.67 -17.47
CA ARG A 84 -23.42 23.90 -18.22
C ARG A 84 -23.71 22.78 -19.21
N SER A 85 -22.69 22.28 -19.91
CA SER A 85 -22.81 21.14 -20.82
C SER A 85 -23.21 19.85 -20.11
N ALA A 86 -22.90 19.72 -18.81
CA ALA A 86 -23.38 18.64 -17.96
C ALA A 86 -24.82 18.84 -17.44
N GLY A 87 -25.52 19.91 -17.84
CA GLY A 87 -26.89 20.23 -17.44
C GLY A 87 -27.02 20.90 -16.07
N TRP A 88 -25.92 21.40 -15.50
CA TRP A 88 -25.92 22.11 -14.22
C TRP A 88 -25.85 23.62 -14.42
N TYR A 89 -26.33 24.38 -13.44
CA TYR A 89 -26.15 25.83 -13.42
C TYR A 89 -24.72 26.17 -13.03
N ALA A 90 -24.10 27.13 -13.73
CA ALA A 90 -22.73 27.58 -13.44
C ALA A 90 -22.68 29.09 -13.23
N GLU A 91 -22.13 29.51 -12.11
CA GLU A 91 -21.91 30.91 -11.74
C GLU A 91 -20.44 31.14 -11.37
N LEU A 92 -19.83 32.21 -11.89
CA LEU A 92 -18.43 32.55 -11.57
C LEU A 92 -18.33 33.28 -10.22
N GLU A 93 -17.16 33.33 -9.58
CA GLU A 93 -16.86 34.21 -8.42
C GLU A 93 -17.93 34.22 -7.29
N VAL A 94 -18.54 33.07 -6.98
CA VAL A 94 -19.59 32.99 -5.96
C VAL A 94 -18.96 33.03 -4.58
N ARG A 95 -19.43 33.95 -3.73
CA ARG A 95 -18.95 34.11 -2.35
C ARG A 95 -19.84 33.36 -1.36
N ALA A 96 -19.22 32.86 -0.30
CA ALA A 96 -19.94 32.51 0.91
C ALA A 96 -20.68 33.75 1.46
N PRO A 97 -21.86 33.59 2.08
CA PRO A 97 -22.56 34.71 2.71
C PRO A 97 -21.74 35.45 3.77
N ASP A 98 -20.88 34.73 4.49
CA ASP A 98 -19.96 35.27 5.50
C ASP A 98 -18.61 35.73 4.93
N GLY A 99 -18.40 35.57 3.62
CA GLY A 99 -17.16 35.90 2.92
C GLY A 99 -15.99 34.94 3.20
N SER A 100 -16.22 33.81 3.88
CA SER A 100 -15.17 32.86 4.27
C SER A 100 -14.50 32.19 3.06
N TRP A 101 -15.19 32.06 1.93
CA TRP A 101 -14.61 31.56 0.69
C TRP A 101 -15.24 32.23 -0.54
N ARG A 102 -14.56 32.09 -1.69
CA ARG A 102 -15.05 32.51 -3.00
C ARG A 102 -14.68 31.46 -4.03
N ALA A 103 -15.70 30.85 -4.65
CA ALA A 103 -15.54 29.86 -5.69
C ALA A 103 -15.29 30.55 -7.03
N ASP A 104 -14.21 30.17 -7.71
CA ASP A 104 -13.97 30.59 -9.09
C ASP A 104 -15.14 30.23 -10.01
N VAL A 105 -15.65 29.00 -9.91
CA VAL A 105 -16.89 28.54 -10.54
C VAL A 105 -17.71 27.73 -9.53
N MET A 106 -18.97 28.11 -9.32
CA MET A 106 -19.94 27.32 -8.56
C MET A 106 -20.85 26.57 -9.53
N ALA A 107 -20.94 25.26 -9.35
CA ALA A 107 -21.94 24.40 -9.99
C ALA A 107 -23.10 24.14 -9.03
N SER A 108 -24.32 24.35 -9.48
CA SER A 108 -25.55 24.06 -8.73
C SER A 108 -26.44 23.11 -9.52
N SER A 109 -26.98 22.08 -8.86
CA SER A 109 -27.94 21.17 -9.49
C SER A 109 -29.23 21.89 -9.86
N ALA A 110 -30.05 21.28 -10.73
CA ALA A 110 -31.29 21.90 -11.20
C ALA A 110 -32.26 22.27 -10.06
N ASP A 111 -32.27 21.49 -8.98
CA ASP A 111 -33.04 21.73 -7.75
C ASP A 111 -32.33 22.62 -6.72
N GLY A 112 -31.09 23.04 -7.01
CA GLY A 112 -30.26 23.87 -6.12
C GLY A 112 -29.73 23.16 -4.86
N VAL A 113 -30.04 21.88 -4.66
CA VAL A 113 -29.70 21.14 -3.44
C VAL A 113 -28.21 20.83 -3.37
N ARG A 114 -27.63 20.42 -4.50
CA ARG A 114 -26.21 20.06 -4.60
C ARG A 114 -25.42 21.23 -5.14
N ARG A 115 -24.31 21.54 -4.46
CA ARG A 115 -23.38 22.59 -4.85
C ARG A 115 -21.95 22.08 -4.86
N MET A 116 -21.21 22.45 -5.90
CA MET A 116 -19.81 22.09 -6.04
C MET A 116 -19.00 23.25 -6.61
N ALA A 117 -17.94 23.63 -5.90
CA ALA A 117 -16.95 24.59 -6.36
C ALA A 117 -15.91 23.93 -7.28
N TRP A 118 -15.50 24.67 -8.30
CA TRP A 118 -14.38 24.34 -9.17
C TRP A 118 -13.37 25.49 -9.09
N GLU A 119 -12.18 25.21 -8.58
CA GLU A 119 -11.15 26.21 -8.27
C GLU A 119 -10.00 26.11 -9.27
N ALA A 120 -9.71 27.19 -10.00
CA ALA A 120 -8.63 27.25 -10.98
C ALA A 120 -7.31 27.68 -10.32
N GLN A 121 -6.58 26.76 -9.70
CA GLN A 121 -5.37 27.11 -8.96
C GLN A 121 -4.11 27.15 -9.83
N LEU A 122 -3.79 28.34 -10.36
CA LEU A 122 -2.60 28.58 -11.19
C LEU A 122 -1.44 29.29 -10.45
N SER A 123 -1.73 30.05 -9.39
CA SER A 123 -0.68 30.64 -8.55
C SER A 123 -0.06 29.59 -7.60
N PRO A 124 1.16 29.82 -7.09
CA PRO A 124 1.70 29.02 -6.00
C PRO A 124 0.77 29.01 -4.78
N ILE A 125 0.59 27.82 -4.19
CA ILE A 125 -0.17 27.60 -2.96
C ILE A 125 0.40 26.36 -2.26
N THR A 126 0.36 26.33 -0.94
CA THR A 126 0.81 25.18 -0.15
C THR A 126 -0.29 24.12 -0.02
N ARG A 127 0.10 22.91 0.40
CA ARG A 127 -0.85 21.81 0.67
C ARG A 127 -1.80 22.14 1.82
N ASP A 128 -1.30 22.82 2.85
CA ASP A 128 -2.09 23.12 4.05
C ASP A 128 -3.10 24.23 3.80
N GLU A 129 -2.73 25.28 3.06
CA GLU A 129 -3.68 26.30 2.60
C GLU A 129 -4.79 25.70 1.73
N LEU A 130 -4.45 24.76 0.83
CA LEU A 130 -5.45 24.05 0.02
C LEU A 130 -6.41 23.22 0.88
N ARG A 131 -5.90 22.51 1.88
CA ARG A 131 -6.70 21.74 2.83
C ARG A 131 -7.63 22.66 3.61
N GLU A 132 -7.11 23.76 4.14
CA GLU A 132 -7.91 24.74 4.89
C GLU A 132 -9.03 25.35 4.03
N ARG A 133 -8.72 25.76 2.79
CA ARG A 133 -9.72 26.25 1.83
C ARG A 133 -10.75 25.16 1.50
N THR A 134 -10.32 23.91 1.32
CA THR A 134 -11.22 22.77 1.08
C THR A 134 -12.15 22.54 2.27
N THR A 135 -11.64 22.63 3.50
CA THR A 135 -12.44 22.49 4.73
C THR A 135 -13.50 23.58 4.86
N ARG A 136 -13.19 24.82 4.47
CA ARG A 136 -14.17 25.93 4.46
C ARG A 136 -15.35 25.65 3.54
N TYR A 137 -15.12 25.13 2.34
CA TYR A 137 -16.21 24.69 1.46
C TYR A 137 -17.03 23.57 2.10
N ALA A 138 -16.36 22.55 2.66
CA ALA A 138 -17.03 21.41 3.27
C ALA A 138 -17.90 21.81 4.47
N ALA A 139 -17.49 22.81 5.26
CA ALA A 139 -18.28 23.35 6.37
C ALA A 139 -19.64 23.92 5.93
N ASP A 140 -19.72 24.43 4.70
CA ASP A 140 -20.94 24.99 4.09
C ASP A 140 -21.68 23.97 3.20
N GLY A 141 -21.31 22.68 3.27
CA GLY A 141 -21.90 21.62 2.47
C GLY A 141 -21.57 21.73 0.97
N VAL A 142 -20.51 22.45 0.61
CA VAL A 142 -20.05 22.62 -0.78
C VAL A 142 -18.89 21.65 -1.02
N SER A 143 -19.04 20.78 -2.03
CA SER A 143 -17.91 19.96 -2.50
C SER A 143 -16.96 20.81 -3.34
N VAL A 144 -15.67 20.44 -3.44
CA VAL A 144 -14.71 21.20 -4.27
C VAL A 144 -13.81 20.30 -5.10
N CYS A 145 -13.53 20.70 -6.34
CA CYS A 145 -12.46 20.16 -7.17
C CYS A 145 -11.48 21.26 -7.56
N TRP A 146 -10.20 21.03 -7.28
CA TRP A 146 -9.11 21.94 -7.65
C TRP A 146 -8.52 21.56 -9.00
N VAL A 147 -8.38 22.54 -9.88
CA VAL A 147 -7.91 22.35 -11.26
C VAL A 147 -6.65 23.18 -11.45
N THR A 148 -5.61 22.58 -12.01
CA THR A 148 -4.38 23.28 -12.40
C THR A 148 -3.94 22.87 -13.80
N LEU A 149 -3.12 23.68 -14.47
CA LEU A 149 -2.65 23.41 -15.84
C LEU A 149 -1.27 22.74 -15.89
N SER A 150 -0.60 22.62 -14.74
CA SER A 150 0.73 22.01 -14.64
C SER A 150 0.84 21.09 -13.44
N SER A 151 1.76 20.14 -13.49
CA SER A 151 1.97 19.24 -12.35
C SER A 151 2.42 20.03 -11.12
N ARG A 152 1.71 19.87 -10.00
CA ARG A 152 2.04 20.49 -8.71
C ARG A 152 2.17 19.42 -7.62
N LEU A 153 3.01 19.67 -6.62
CA LEU A 153 3.22 18.76 -5.49
C LEU A 153 1.96 18.56 -4.63
N TRP A 154 1.02 19.49 -4.69
CA TRP A 154 -0.23 19.39 -3.94
C TRP A 154 -1.30 18.56 -4.66
N VAL A 155 -1.10 18.18 -5.93
CA VAL A 155 -2.08 17.35 -6.66
C VAL A 155 -2.22 16.01 -5.95
N GLY A 156 -3.45 15.68 -5.56
CA GLY A 156 -3.77 14.54 -4.70
C GLY A 156 -3.78 14.82 -3.20
N ALA A 157 -3.39 16.01 -2.72
CA ALA A 157 -3.57 16.37 -1.31
C ALA A 157 -5.05 16.65 -0.96
N VAL A 158 -5.82 17.08 -1.96
CA VAL A 158 -7.25 17.39 -1.96
C VAL A 158 -7.86 16.90 -3.28
N PRO A 159 -9.19 16.79 -3.44
CA PRO A 159 -9.80 16.43 -4.73
C PRO A 159 -9.34 17.38 -5.83
N SER A 160 -8.52 16.87 -6.76
CA SER A 160 -7.81 17.71 -7.72
C SER A 160 -7.47 17.00 -9.02
N VAL A 161 -7.33 17.78 -10.08
CA VAL A 161 -6.89 17.30 -11.40
C VAL A 161 -5.91 18.26 -12.07
N VAL A 162 -5.09 17.72 -12.97
CA VAL A 162 -4.33 18.51 -13.94
C VAL A 162 -5.08 18.49 -15.26
N ALA A 163 -5.54 19.67 -15.68
CA ALA A 163 -6.14 19.89 -16.99
C ALA A 163 -5.07 20.32 -18.00
N SER A 164 -5.35 20.10 -19.28
CA SER A 164 -4.52 20.54 -20.39
C SER A 164 -5.38 21.28 -21.39
N ALA A 165 -5.03 22.54 -21.63
CA ALA A 165 -5.66 23.35 -22.66
C ALA A 165 -5.22 22.86 -24.05
N PRO A 166 -6.11 22.92 -25.06
CA PRO A 166 -5.76 22.56 -26.42
C PRO A 166 -4.72 23.52 -26.98
N ARG A 167 -3.90 23.02 -27.92
CA ARG A 167 -2.91 23.87 -28.58
C ARG A 167 -3.63 24.94 -29.43
N PRO A 168 -3.10 26.17 -29.49
CA PRO A 168 -3.66 27.19 -30.38
C PRO A 168 -3.76 26.69 -31.82
N GLY A 169 -4.94 26.84 -32.42
CA GLY A 169 -5.21 26.40 -33.80
C GLY A 169 -5.49 24.90 -33.98
N SER A 170 -5.55 24.11 -32.89
CA SER A 170 -5.96 22.70 -32.94
C SER A 170 -7.47 22.52 -32.79
N THR A 171 -7.99 21.39 -33.27
CA THR A 171 -9.36 20.92 -33.01
C THR A 171 -9.47 20.10 -31.71
N GLU A 172 -8.38 19.97 -30.97
CA GLU A 172 -8.36 19.27 -29.69
C GLU A 172 -9.25 20.00 -28.68
N ARG A 173 -9.84 19.24 -27.76
CA ARG A 173 -10.60 19.78 -26.63
C ARG A 173 -9.72 19.80 -25.40
N TRP A 174 -10.14 20.58 -24.40
CA TRP A 174 -9.56 20.48 -23.07
C TRP A 174 -9.66 19.05 -22.54
N SER A 175 -8.60 18.58 -21.91
CA SER A 175 -8.54 17.24 -21.33
C SER A 175 -8.05 17.28 -19.89
N VAL A 176 -8.37 16.22 -19.15
CA VAL A 176 -7.84 15.93 -17.83
C VAL A 176 -7.13 14.58 -17.88
N GLY A 177 -6.06 14.44 -17.10
CA GLY A 177 -5.33 13.17 -17.00
C GLY A 177 -4.90 12.87 -15.57
N THR A 178 -3.97 13.65 -15.03
CA THR A 178 -3.55 13.48 -13.64
C THR A 178 -4.71 13.79 -12.70
N GLY A 179 -4.94 12.92 -11.71
CA GLY A 179 -6.02 13.06 -10.73
C GLY A 179 -7.26 12.22 -11.04
N VAL A 180 -7.33 11.57 -12.22
CA VAL A 180 -8.37 10.59 -12.57
C VAL A 180 -7.72 9.22 -12.78
N GLY A 181 -8.34 8.15 -12.27
CA GLY A 181 -7.78 6.83 -12.49
C GLY A 181 -8.73 5.67 -12.29
N ARG A 182 -8.24 4.49 -12.65
CA ARG A 182 -8.92 3.21 -12.55
C ARG A 182 -8.02 2.18 -11.87
N PHE A 183 -8.61 1.20 -11.21
CA PHE A 183 -7.86 0.08 -10.68
C PHE A 183 -7.71 -1.00 -11.76
N ALA A 184 -6.52 -1.57 -11.87
CA ALA A 184 -6.22 -2.65 -12.80
C ALA A 184 -5.39 -3.73 -12.10
N ILE A 185 -5.72 -5.00 -12.39
CA ILE A 185 -4.93 -6.16 -11.96
C ILE A 185 -4.09 -6.60 -13.15
N VAL A 186 -2.78 -6.61 -12.97
CA VAL A 186 -1.81 -6.83 -14.03
C VAL A 186 -1.15 -8.18 -13.82
N PRO A 187 -1.01 -9.02 -14.87
CA PRO A 187 -0.26 -10.26 -14.76
C PRO A 187 1.19 -10.00 -14.29
N CYS A 188 1.70 -10.84 -13.39
CA CYS A 188 3.09 -10.75 -12.96
C CYS A 188 4.02 -11.08 -14.15
N ARG A 189 4.91 -10.13 -14.50
CA ARG A 189 5.86 -10.28 -15.63
C ARG A 189 7.21 -10.89 -15.24
N LYS A 190 7.43 -11.26 -13.98
CA LYS A 190 8.69 -11.84 -13.46
C LYS A 190 8.43 -13.04 -12.55
N LYS A 191 9.49 -13.72 -12.09
CA LYS A 191 9.52 -14.87 -11.14
C LYS A 191 8.87 -14.60 -9.76
N CYS A 192 7.90 -13.70 -9.65
CA CYS A 192 7.16 -13.48 -8.42
C CYS A 192 6.11 -14.59 -8.27
N ARG A 193 6.01 -15.18 -7.08
CA ARG A 193 4.99 -16.20 -6.77
C ARG A 193 3.67 -15.54 -6.34
N CYS A 194 3.17 -14.55 -7.10
CA CYS A 194 1.84 -13.99 -6.83
C CYS A 194 0.79 -14.65 -7.75
N PRO A 195 -0.13 -15.46 -7.20
CA PRO A 195 -1.11 -16.20 -8.01
C PRO A 195 -2.14 -15.29 -8.68
N HIS A 196 -2.36 -14.07 -8.16
CA HIS A 196 -3.44 -13.17 -8.58
C HIS A 196 -2.96 -11.93 -9.34
N GLY A 197 -1.68 -11.85 -9.70
CA GLY A 197 -1.09 -10.66 -10.34
C GLY A 197 -0.82 -9.53 -9.35
N HIS A 198 -0.74 -8.30 -9.86
CA HIS A 198 -0.48 -7.08 -9.09
C HIS A 198 -1.56 -6.03 -9.35
N GLY A 199 -2.20 -5.58 -8.29
CA GLY A 199 -3.10 -4.44 -8.32
C GLY A 199 -2.34 -3.13 -8.49
N ARG A 200 -2.79 -2.27 -9.40
CA ARG A 200 -2.27 -0.91 -9.55
C ARG A 200 -3.38 0.06 -9.93
N TRP A 201 -3.24 1.31 -9.48
CA TRP A 201 -4.03 2.42 -9.98
C TRP A 201 -3.38 2.99 -11.25
N GLU A 202 -4.14 3.07 -12.33
CA GLU A 202 -3.73 3.61 -13.62
C GLU A 202 -4.39 4.95 -13.88
N ARG A 203 -3.63 5.87 -14.49
CA ARG A 203 -4.17 7.16 -14.94
C ARG A 203 -5.18 6.93 -16.07
N VAL A 204 -6.27 7.69 -16.04
CA VAL A 204 -7.25 7.77 -17.14
C VAL A 204 -7.23 9.19 -17.68
N ASN A 205 -7.09 9.33 -19.01
CA ASN A 205 -7.26 10.61 -19.68
C ASN A 205 -8.69 10.72 -20.21
N ALA A 206 -9.30 11.89 -20.10
CA ALA A 206 -10.65 12.16 -20.59
C ALA A 206 -10.81 13.62 -21.03
N PRO A 207 -11.76 13.93 -21.93
CA PRO A 207 -12.20 15.31 -22.14
C PRO A 207 -12.65 15.96 -20.81
N LEU A 208 -12.39 17.24 -20.64
CA LEU A 208 -12.77 17.98 -19.43
C LEU A 208 -14.29 17.97 -19.21
N GLU A 209 -15.08 18.10 -20.28
CA GLU A 209 -16.54 18.02 -20.26
C GLU A 209 -17.04 16.68 -19.70
N ASP A 210 -16.47 15.58 -20.19
CA ASP A 210 -16.83 14.23 -19.72
C ASP A 210 -16.47 14.05 -18.24
N PHE A 211 -15.30 14.50 -17.83
CA PHE A 211 -14.89 14.46 -16.43
C PHE A 211 -15.84 15.25 -15.53
N VAL A 212 -16.18 16.49 -15.89
CA VAL A 212 -17.12 17.32 -15.13
C VAL A 212 -18.49 16.64 -15.06
N ALA A 213 -18.99 16.09 -16.17
CA ALA A 213 -20.24 15.34 -16.19
C ALA A 213 -20.19 14.09 -15.29
N TRP A 214 -19.09 13.36 -15.26
CA TRP A 214 -18.94 12.20 -14.38
C TRP A 214 -18.89 12.59 -12.90
N VAL A 215 -18.20 13.68 -12.56
CA VAL A 215 -18.13 14.21 -11.18
C VAL A 215 -19.50 14.66 -10.71
N LEU A 216 -20.15 15.54 -11.47
CA LEU A 216 -21.45 16.09 -11.09
C LEU A 216 -22.55 15.02 -11.07
N GLY A 217 -22.47 14.03 -11.96
CA GLY A 217 -23.37 12.86 -12.00
C GLY A 217 -23.00 11.72 -11.04
N ASP A 218 -22.08 11.93 -10.09
CA ASP A 218 -21.62 10.93 -9.10
C ASP A 218 -21.12 9.60 -9.70
N ARG A 219 -20.73 9.60 -10.98
CA ARG A 219 -20.14 8.43 -11.64
C ARG A 219 -18.71 8.18 -11.18
N ILE A 220 -18.03 9.22 -10.74
CA ILE A 220 -16.73 9.17 -10.09
C ILE A 220 -16.76 9.97 -8.81
N VAL A 221 -15.99 9.52 -7.82
CA VAL A 221 -15.91 10.11 -6.48
C VAL A 221 -14.45 10.32 -6.09
N PRO A 222 -14.14 11.26 -5.18
CA PRO A 222 -12.80 11.40 -4.65
C PRO A 222 -12.50 10.22 -3.72
N HIS A 223 -11.47 9.44 -4.04
CA HIS A 223 -11.03 8.28 -3.28
C HIS A 223 -9.63 8.52 -2.72
N ARG A 224 -9.46 8.30 -1.41
CA ARG A 224 -8.17 8.40 -0.73
C ARG A 224 -7.41 7.09 -0.85
N LEU A 225 -6.30 7.12 -1.58
CA LEU A 225 -5.34 6.05 -1.66
C LEU A 225 -4.50 6.01 -0.37
N LEU A 226 -4.38 4.82 0.20
CA LEU A 226 -3.41 4.54 1.26
C LEU A 226 -2.07 4.27 0.56
N ALA A 227 -1.12 5.19 0.70
CA ALA A 227 0.26 4.97 0.27
C ALA A 227 1.07 4.36 1.43
N ASP A 228 2.18 3.69 1.11
CA ASP A 228 3.07 3.04 2.10
C ASP A 228 3.86 4.06 2.95
N ASP A 229 4.05 5.28 2.45
CA ASP A 229 4.49 6.45 3.22
C ASP A 229 3.28 7.38 3.41
N ASP A 230 3.12 8.05 4.56
CA ASP A 230 1.99 8.89 5.03
C ASP A 230 1.43 9.98 4.07
N ASP A 231 1.83 10.01 2.79
CA ASP A 231 1.27 10.80 1.71
C ASP A 231 -0.02 10.18 1.14
N HIS A 232 -1.12 10.34 1.86
CA HIS A 232 -2.45 10.03 1.34
C HIS A 232 -2.74 10.82 0.05
N ARG A 233 -2.96 10.11 -1.06
CA ARG A 233 -3.28 10.70 -2.36
C ARG A 233 -4.76 10.54 -2.68
N VAL A 234 -5.44 11.63 -2.98
CA VAL A 234 -6.83 11.66 -3.45
C VAL A 234 -6.85 11.51 -4.98
N LEU A 235 -7.68 10.61 -5.46
CA LEU A 235 -7.89 10.30 -6.87
C LEU A 235 -9.38 10.28 -7.19
N TRP A 236 -9.80 10.89 -8.29
CA TRP A 236 -11.15 10.70 -8.82
C TRP A 236 -11.27 9.34 -9.51
N THR A 237 -12.21 8.52 -9.07
CA THR A 237 -12.42 7.19 -9.66
C THR A 237 -13.86 6.69 -9.51
N ALA A 238 -14.25 5.73 -10.35
CA ALA A 238 -15.55 5.09 -10.24
C ALA A 238 -15.62 4.18 -9.01
N PRO A 239 -16.74 4.15 -8.26
CA PRO A 239 -16.91 3.28 -7.09
C PRO A 239 -16.62 1.79 -7.37
N ALA A 240 -16.89 1.32 -8.59
CA ALA A 240 -16.58 -0.05 -8.99
C ALA A 240 -15.08 -0.39 -8.89
N TYR A 241 -14.19 0.56 -9.21
CA TYR A 241 -12.74 0.37 -9.08
C TYR A 241 -12.28 0.39 -7.62
N ILE A 242 -12.95 1.14 -6.75
CA ILE A 242 -12.70 1.10 -5.30
C ILE A 242 -13.04 -0.29 -4.76
N GLY A 243 -14.20 -0.82 -5.14
CA GLY A 243 -14.62 -2.19 -4.78
C GLY A 243 -13.64 -3.25 -5.28
N GLN A 244 -13.17 -3.12 -6.53
CA GLN A 244 -12.19 -4.03 -7.11
C GLN A 244 -10.84 -3.98 -6.35
N ALA A 245 -10.36 -2.79 -6.00
CA ALA A 245 -9.13 -2.60 -5.23
C ALA A 245 -9.24 -3.22 -3.82
N ALA A 246 -10.37 -2.99 -3.16
CA ALA A 246 -10.64 -3.55 -1.83
C ALA A 246 -10.69 -5.08 -1.84
N ALA A 247 -11.38 -5.66 -2.83
CA ALA A 247 -11.45 -7.11 -3.01
C ALA A 247 -10.07 -7.73 -3.26
N PHE A 248 -9.26 -7.11 -4.15
CA PHE A 248 -7.90 -7.54 -4.41
C PHE A 248 -7.03 -7.50 -3.14
N ALA A 249 -7.08 -6.40 -2.39
CA ALA A 249 -6.32 -6.25 -1.16
C ALA A 249 -6.74 -7.25 -0.07
N ALA A 250 -8.03 -7.65 -0.02
CA ALA A 250 -8.49 -8.69 0.89
C ALA A 250 -7.88 -10.06 0.56
N VAL A 251 -7.85 -10.43 -0.72
CA VAL A 251 -7.21 -11.66 -1.20
C VAL A 251 -5.71 -11.65 -0.87
N GLU A 252 -5.02 -10.54 -1.10
CA GLU A 252 -3.59 -10.42 -0.76
C GLU A 252 -3.32 -10.59 0.73
N ARG A 253 -4.12 -9.96 1.60
CA ARG A 253 -4.00 -10.11 3.06
C ARG A 253 -4.21 -11.55 3.50
N GLU A 254 -5.20 -12.25 2.94
CA GLU A 254 -5.44 -13.66 3.26
C GLU A 254 -4.24 -14.53 2.84
N HIS A 255 -3.72 -14.34 1.63
CA HIS A 255 -2.54 -15.06 1.15
C HIS A 255 -1.29 -14.76 1.99
N GLN A 256 -1.09 -13.50 2.39
CA GLN A 256 0.03 -13.13 3.27
C GLN A 256 -0.12 -13.77 4.66
N ALA A 257 -1.33 -13.73 5.25
CA ALA A 257 -1.60 -14.35 6.53
C ALA A 257 -1.36 -15.87 6.51
N LYS A 258 -1.81 -16.56 5.46
CA LYS A 258 -1.53 -18.00 5.25
C LYS A 258 -0.04 -18.28 5.20
N ARG A 259 0.72 -17.51 4.39
CA ARG A 259 2.19 -17.66 4.29
C ARG A 259 2.89 -17.42 5.62
N THR A 260 2.54 -16.35 6.34
CA THR A 260 3.11 -16.04 7.65
C THR A 260 2.77 -17.11 8.68
N SER A 261 1.56 -17.67 8.66
CA SER A 261 1.15 -18.78 9.53
C SER A 261 1.95 -20.05 9.25
N GLU A 262 2.10 -20.42 7.98
CA GLU A 262 2.92 -21.57 7.57
C GLU A 262 4.40 -21.40 7.95
N GLU A 263 4.98 -20.22 7.75
CA GLU A 263 6.35 -19.91 8.16
C GLU A 263 6.54 -19.98 9.68
N ARG A 264 5.57 -19.47 10.46
CA ARG A 264 5.55 -19.59 11.92
C ARG A 264 5.46 -21.04 12.36
N ARG A 265 4.54 -21.83 11.80
CA ARG A 265 4.40 -23.26 12.09
C ARG A 265 5.70 -24.01 11.80
N ARG A 266 6.29 -23.83 10.62
CA ARG A 266 7.58 -24.45 10.26
C ARG A 266 8.71 -24.03 11.19
N ARG A 267 8.73 -22.79 11.67
CA ARG A 267 9.73 -22.31 12.65
C ARG A 267 9.52 -22.93 14.02
N GLN A 268 8.27 -23.07 14.47
CA GLN A 268 7.92 -23.75 15.72
C GLN A 268 8.29 -25.24 15.66
N GLU A 269 7.96 -25.93 14.56
CA GLU A 269 8.36 -27.32 14.31
C GLU A 269 9.88 -27.47 14.38
N ARG A 270 10.65 -26.67 13.61
CA ARG A 270 12.13 -26.69 13.69
C ARG A 270 12.67 -26.38 15.08
N HIS A 271 12.05 -25.45 15.81
CA HIS A 271 12.48 -25.14 17.18
C HIS A 271 12.19 -26.31 18.14
N ALA A 272 11.03 -26.95 18.02
CA ALA A 272 10.67 -28.13 18.81
C ALA A 272 11.54 -29.34 18.46
N GLU A 273 11.94 -29.51 17.20
CA GLU A 273 12.93 -30.50 16.75
C GLU A 273 14.31 -30.23 17.36
N LEU A 274 14.81 -28.99 17.29
CA LEU A 274 16.10 -28.59 17.87
C LEU A 274 16.12 -28.72 19.40
N THR A 275 15.02 -28.41 20.09
CA THR A 275 14.91 -28.56 21.55
C THR A 275 14.94 -30.04 21.93
N ALA A 276 14.20 -30.90 21.25
CA ALA A 276 14.21 -32.34 21.58
C ALA A 276 15.50 -33.06 21.21
N ALA A 277 16.19 -32.65 20.14
CA ALA A 277 17.54 -33.13 19.83
C ALA A 277 18.55 -32.84 20.97
N ARG A 278 18.23 -31.89 21.86
CA ARG A 278 19.06 -31.54 23.01
C ARG A 278 18.68 -32.30 24.30
N ASP A 279 17.55 -32.99 24.36
CA ASP A 279 16.90 -33.29 25.65
C ASP A 279 17.62 -34.33 26.51
N TRP A 280 18.21 -35.41 25.99
CA TRP A 280 18.92 -36.34 26.90
C TRP A 280 20.36 -35.92 27.21
N ARG A 281 21.08 -35.29 26.27
CA ARG A 281 22.50 -34.89 26.48
C ARG A 281 22.66 -33.63 27.32
N SER A 282 21.64 -32.77 27.37
CA SER A 282 21.63 -31.54 28.20
C SER A 282 21.13 -31.82 29.61
N VAL A 283 20.20 -32.77 29.77
CA VAL A 283 19.64 -33.15 31.08
C VAL A 283 20.51 -34.21 31.78
N MET A 284 21.29 -35.01 31.03
CA MET A 284 22.18 -36.01 31.63
C MET A 284 23.47 -35.36 32.17
N PRO A 285 23.85 -35.62 33.44
CA PRO A 285 25.12 -35.14 33.99
C PRO A 285 26.31 -35.55 33.13
N MET A 286 27.26 -34.63 32.94
CA MET A 286 28.39 -34.78 32.01
C MET A 286 29.15 -36.11 32.18
N GLY A 287 29.41 -36.55 33.42
CA GLY A 287 30.11 -37.81 33.70
C GLY A 287 29.28 -39.07 33.40
N ARG A 288 27.95 -39.01 33.44
CA ARG A 288 27.07 -40.11 32.99
C ARG A 288 27.01 -40.16 31.47
N ARG A 289 26.97 -38.99 30.82
CA ARG A 289 26.99 -38.86 29.36
C ARG A 289 28.27 -39.44 28.75
N PHE A 290 29.45 -39.06 29.25
CA PHE A 290 30.71 -39.59 28.73
C PHE A 290 30.83 -41.11 28.88
N ARG A 291 30.37 -41.69 30.00
CA ARG A 291 30.37 -43.14 30.19
C ARG A 291 29.46 -43.87 29.22
N LEU A 292 28.29 -43.30 28.94
CA LEU A 292 27.35 -43.84 27.98
C LEU A 292 27.88 -43.75 26.54
N GLU A 293 28.40 -42.59 26.16
CA GLU A 293 29.04 -42.37 24.86
C GLU A 293 30.21 -43.36 24.66
N ALA A 294 31.06 -43.54 25.67
CA ALA A 294 32.15 -44.52 25.63
C ALA A 294 31.65 -45.97 25.56
N ALA A 295 30.57 -46.31 26.28
CA ALA A 295 29.97 -47.64 26.22
C ALA A 295 29.41 -47.96 24.83
N ALA A 296 28.77 -46.98 24.17
CA ALA A 296 28.26 -47.12 22.82
C ALA A 296 29.38 -47.37 21.80
N ALA A 297 30.49 -46.62 21.89
CA ALA A 297 31.66 -46.84 21.03
C ALA A 297 32.27 -48.23 21.26
N ARG A 298 32.54 -48.61 22.52
CA ARG A 298 33.11 -49.94 22.85
C ARG A 298 32.22 -51.09 22.38
N TRP A 299 30.90 -50.96 22.57
CA TRP A 299 29.95 -51.94 22.08
C TRP A 299 30.05 -52.08 20.56
N ALA A 300 30.03 -50.97 19.82
CA ALA A 300 30.11 -50.98 18.37
C ALA A 300 31.42 -51.61 17.88
N GLU A 301 32.55 -51.29 18.55
CA GLU A 301 33.85 -51.88 18.23
C GLU A 301 33.88 -53.40 18.44
N THR A 302 33.30 -53.86 19.54
CA THR A 302 33.21 -55.29 19.87
C THR A 302 32.32 -56.01 18.87
N ASP A 303 31.19 -55.41 18.50
CA ASP A 303 30.20 -56.01 17.60
C ASP A 303 30.69 -56.05 16.14
N SER A 304 31.37 -55.00 15.69
CA SER A 304 31.84 -54.90 14.30
C SER A 304 33.27 -55.40 14.08
N GLY A 305 34.05 -55.58 15.15
CA GLY A 305 35.48 -55.92 15.09
C GLY A 305 36.35 -54.83 14.47
N ARG A 306 35.89 -53.57 14.49
CA ARG A 306 36.52 -52.42 13.80
C ARG A 306 36.37 -51.17 14.66
N SER A 307 37.28 -50.21 14.52
CA SER A 307 37.21 -48.96 15.29
C SER A 307 35.92 -48.19 15.02
N ALA A 308 35.33 -47.66 16.10
CA ALA A 308 34.10 -46.90 16.08
C ALA A 308 34.32 -45.49 16.64
N CYS A 309 33.60 -44.52 16.10
CA CYS A 309 33.60 -43.15 16.60
C CYS A 309 32.19 -42.58 16.66
N LEU A 310 32.03 -41.50 17.44
CA LEU A 310 30.75 -40.84 17.65
C LEU A 310 30.67 -39.58 16.78
N GLY A 311 29.53 -39.38 16.12
CA GLY A 311 29.27 -38.19 15.30
C GLY A 311 28.73 -37.02 16.10
N HIS A 312 29.53 -36.45 16.98
CA HIS A 312 29.12 -35.32 17.84
C HIS A 312 28.68 -34.09 17.04
N GLU A 313 29.23 -33.89 15.84
CA GLU A 313 28.90 -32.76 14.96
C GLU A 313 27.55 -32.94 14.26
N GLN A 314 27.12 -34.19 14.04
CA GLN A 314 25.92 -34.53 13.31
C GLN A 314 24.69 -34.65 14.21
N ILE A 315 24.81 -34.49 15.53
CA ILE A 315 23.67 -34.71 16.44
C ILE A 315 22.47 -33.81 16.20
N ALA A 316 22.68 -32.60 15.64
CA ALA A 316 21.60 -31.67 15.29
C ALA A 316 20.92 -32.02 13.95
N ASP A 317 21.40 -33.06 13.26
CA ASP A 317 20.82 -33.53 12.02
C ASP A 317 19.48 -34.22 12.29
N PRO A 318 18.36 -33.75 11.71
CA PRO A 318 17.03 -34.31 11.93
C PRO A 318 16.93 -35.81 11.66
N ARG A 319 17.77 -36.35 10.77
CA ARG A 319 17.77 -37.78 10.42
C ARG A 319 18.03 -38.72 11.59
N TRP A 320 18.69 -38.21 12.64
CA TRP A 320 19.04 -38.98 13.81
C TRP A 320 17.99 -38.91 14.92
N ALA A 321 16.90 -38.18 14.70
CA ALA A 321 15.81 -38.01 15.67
C ALA A 321 16.32 -37.66 17.09
N GLY A 322 17.37 -36.84 17.19
CA GLY A 322 17.99 -36.45 18.46
C GLY A 322 18.92 -37.48 19.11
N GLY A 323 19.15 -38.62 18.46
CA GLY A 323 20.16 -39.60 18.86
C GLY A 323 21.58 -39.20 18.42
N LEU A 324 22.58 -39.82 19.03
CA LEU A 324 23.99 -39.64 18.67
C LEU A 324 24.43 -40.78 17.72
N PRO A 325 24.73 -40.50 16.44
CA PRO A 325 25.18 -41.54 15.52
C PRO A 325 26.55 -42.10 15.93
N VAL A 326 26.70 -43.42 15.78
CA VAL A 326 27.95 -44.16 15.94
C VAL A 326 28.38 -44.64 14.56
N TYR A 327 29.61 -44.34 14.19
CA TYR A 327 30.19 -44.67 12.90
C TYR A 327 31.21 -45.80 13.08
N VAL A 328 31.20 -46.77 12.17
CA VAL A 328 32.23 -47.80 12.05
C VAL A 328 32.87 -47.67 10.68
N SER A 329 34.20 -47.55 10.62
CA SER A 329 34.92 -47.33 9.36
C SER A 329 34.34 -46.18 8.50
N GLY A 330 33.91 -45.10 9.14
CA GLY A 330 33.36 -43.91 8.48
C GLY A 330 31.90 -44.01 8.02
N HIS A 331 31.20 -45.12 8.26
CA HIS A 331 29.81 -45.31 7.86
C HIS A 331 28.89 -45.36 9.09
N PRO A 332 27.69 -44.77 9.05
CA PRO A 332 26.72 -44.90 10.14
C PRO A 332 26.43 -46.38 10.40
N TYR A 333 26.57 -46.81 11.65
CA TYR A 333 26.44 -48.20 12.06
C TYR A 333 25.36 -48.38 13.13
N ALA A 334 25.33 -47.47 14.10
CA ALA A 334 24.36 -47.48 15.17
C ALA A 334 23.92 -46.06 15.51
N ILE A 335 22.82 -45.95 16.24
CA ILE A 335 22.25 -44.69 16.72
C ILE A 335 21.97 -44.82 18.21
N LEU A 336 22.61 -43.96 19.00
CA LEU A 336 22.47 -43.94 20.45
C LEU A 336 21.30 -43.05 20.87
N ARG A 337 20.31 -43.66 21.51
CA ARG A 337 19.13 -43.03 22.13
C ARG A 337 18.37 -42.06 21.21
N PRO A 338 17.88 -42.51 20.04
CA PRO A 338 16.98 -41.68 19.23
C PRO A 338 15.65 -41.46 19.96
N ALA A 339 15.00 -40.31 19.74
CA ALA A 339 13.66 -40.05 20.23
C ALA A 339 12.65 -40.90 19.46
N VAL A 340 12.14 -41.95 20.10
CA VAL A 340 11.34 -42.99 19.47
C VAL A 340 10.05 -42.44 18.84
N ASP A 341 9.43 -41.47 19.49
CA ASP A 341 8.23 -40.77 19.05
C ASP A 341 8.45 -39.90 17.80
N ARG A 342 9.71 -39.58 17.47
CA ARG A 342 10.09 -38.70 16.35
C ARG A 342 10.90 -39.41 15.28
N THR A 343 11.14 -40.69 15.47
CA THR A 343 11.98 -41.48 14.59
C THR A 343 11.25 -41.75 13.27
N VAL A 344 11.81 -41.24 12.17
CA VAL A 344 11.43 -41.68 10.82
C VAL A 344 12.19 -42.96 10.52
N TRP A 345 11.59 -44.12 10.83
CA TRP A 345 12.26 -45.42 10.80
C TRP A 345 12.91 -45.81 9.48
N SER A 346 12.43 -45.28 8.35
CA SER A 346 13.06 -45.50 7.04
C SER A 346 14.44 -44.86 6.94
N GLU A 347 14.71 -43.76 7.65
CA GLU A 347 16.03 -43.11 7.66
C GLU A 347 17.04 -43.82 8.57
N LEU A 348 16.55 -44.59 9.55
CA LEU A 348 17.39 -45.42 10.43
C LEU A 348 17.47 -46.89 9.98
N ALA A 349 16.94 -47.21 8.80
CA ALA A 349 16.92 -48.57 8.29
C ALA A 349 18.33 -49.15 8.17
N GLY A 350 18.55 -50.34 8.74
CA GLY A 350 19.85 -51.02 8.75
C GLY A 350 20.80 -50.58 9.86
N LEU A 351 20.46 -49.58 10.67
CA LEU A 351 21.24 -49.19 11.84
C LEU A 351 20.82 -49.96 13.10
N VAL A 352 21.77 -50.16 14.01
CA VAL A 352 21.48 -50.70 15.34
C VAL A 352 21.03 -49.56 16.27
N VAL A 353 19.91 -49.73 16.96
CA VAL A 353 19.43 -48.74 17.94
C VAL A 353 19.97 -49.09 19.32
N LEU A 354 20.72 -48.16 19.92
CA LEU A 354 21.31 -48.34 21.25
C LEU A 354 20.48 -47.59 22.29
N THR A 355 19.96 -48.31 23.28
CA THR A 355 19.11 -47.76 24.35
C THR A 355 19.79 -47.88 25.72
N VAL A 356 19.20 -47.27 26.75
CA VAL A 356 19.66 -47.41 28.14
C VAL A 356 18.47 -47.75 29.04
N GLY A 357 18.45 -48.97 29.55
CA GLY A 357 17.43 -49.50 30.45
C GLY A 357 16.23 -50.11 29.72
N ASP A 358 15.48 -50.92 30.47
CA ASP A 358 14.37 -51.72 29.94
C ASP A 358 13.20 -50.89 29.42
N ASP A 359 12.95 -49.73 30.02
CA ASP A 359 11.84 -48.84 29.61
C ASP A 359 12.09 -48.24 28.22
N GLU A 360 13.30 -47.74 27.98
CA GLU A 360 13.70 -47.17 26.68
C GLU A 360 13.76 -48.26 25.61
N ARG A 361 14.31 -49.44 25.96
CA ARG A 361 14.36 -50.60 25.07
C ARG A 361 12.95 -51.01 24.64
N ARG A 362 12.02 -51.16 25.58
CA ARG A 362 10.61 -51.51 25.28
C ARG A 362 9.97 -50.46 24.39
N ALA A 363 10.14 -49.18 24.70
CA ALA A 363 9.57 -48.10 23.90
C ALA A 363 10.01 -48.15 22.42
N VAL A 364 11.29 -48.45 22.17
CA VAL A 364 11.86 -48.67 20.82
C VAL A 364 11.26 -49.91 20.16
N VAL A 365 11.31 -51.06 20.84
CA VAL A 365 10.82 -52.34 20.29
C VAL A 365 9.34 -52.26 19.88
N ASP A 366 8.51 -51.56 20.67
CA ASP A 366 7.08 -51.42 20.39
C ASP A 366 6.76 -50.58 19.13
N ARG A 367 7.70 -49.73 18.69
CA ARG A 367 7.47 -48.75 17.60
C ARG A 367 8.35 -48.99 16.38
N ALA A 368 9.45 -49.70 16.54
CA ALA A 368 10.40 -49.98 15.46
C ALA A 368 9.88 -51.07 14.52
N PRO A 369 10.29 -51.05 13.23
CA PRO A 369 10.09 -52.17 12.33
C PRO A 369 10.62 -53.49 12.90
N ALA A 370 9.98 -54.61 12.56
CA ALA A 370 10.30 -55.93 13.13
C ALA A 370 11.76 -56.40 12.96
N LEU A 371 12.49 -55.86 11.98
CA LEU A 371 13.90 -56.20 11.72
C LEU A 371 14.89 -55.21 12.36
N THR A 372 14.43 -54.22 13.11
CA THR A 372 15.31 -53.27 13.79
C THR A 372 16.03 -53.95 14.94
N ARG A 373 17.37 -53.97 14.87
CA ARG A 373 18.21 -54.50 15.94
C ARG A 373 18.31 -53.47 17.07
N VAL A 374 17.91 -53.85 18.28
CA VAL A 374 17.92 -52.99 19.47
C VAL A 374 18.82 -53.58 20.55
N VAL A 375 19.76 -52.78 21.07
CA VAL A 375 20.72 -53.20 22.10
C VAL A 375 20.61 -52.28 23.31
N ASP A 376 20.45 -52.86 24.50
CA ASP A 376 20.54 -52.12 25.76
C ASP A 376 21.98 -52.08 26.28
N LEU A 377 22.50 -50.87 26.50
CA LEU A 377 23.85 -50.63 27.01
C LEU A 377 23.94 -50.67 28.54
N SER A 378 22.87 -50.96 29.28
CA SER A 378 22.89 -51.03 30.76
C SER A 378 24.02 -51.91 31.31
N ALA A 379 24.26 -53.08 30.70
CA ALA A 379 25.34 -53.98 31.11
C ALA A 379 26.75 -53.40 30.84
N TRP A 380 26.89 -52.61 29.78
CA TRP A 380 28.15 -51.96 29.37
C TRP A 380 28.51 -50.75 30.23
N LEU A 381 27.56 -50.24 31.01
CA LEU A 381 27.76 -49.18 31.99
C LEU A 381 28.20 -49.73 33.36
N ALA A 382 27.90 -51.00 33.65
CA ALA A 382 28.28 -51.67 34.90
C ALA A 382 29.74 -52.15 34.89
N ASP A 383 30.31 -52.35 33.70
CA ASP A 383 31.68 -52.78 33.52
C ASP A 383 32.65 -51.61 33.78
N ARG A 384 33.33 -51.64 34.94
CA ARG A 384 34.35 -50.62 35.27
C ARG A 384 35.57 -50.86 34.36
N PRO A 385 36.11 -49.84 33.69
CA PRO A 385 37.46 -49.97 33.17
C PRO A 385 38.42 -50.14 34.36
N VAL A 386 39.10 -51.29 34.41
CA VAL A 386 40.27 -51.50 35.26
C VAL A 386 41.38 -50.59 34.72
N GLY A 387 41.85 -49.65 35.55
CA GLY A 387 43.15 -49.01 35.38
C GLY A 387 43.20 -47.73 34.53
N SER A 388 43.08 -46.58 35.19
CA SER A 388 44.03 -45.48 34.95
C SER A 388 44.30 -44.81 36.29
N GLU A 389 45.38 -45.22 36.95
CA GLU A 389 45.96 -44.46 38.05
C GLU A 389 46.25 -43.04 37.55
N PHE A 390 45.53 -42.06 38.10
CA PHE A 390 45.95 -40.67 38.06
C PHE A 390 47.22 -40.56 38.92
N ARG A 391 48.40 -40.64 38.31
CA ARG A 391 49.63 -40.13 38.94
C ARG A 391 49.45 -38.64 39.15
N ARG A 392 49.35 -38.22 40.41
CA ARG A 392 49.50 -36.80 40.78
C ARG A 392 50.90 -36.33 40.36
N PRO A 393 51.06 -35.15 39.74
CA PRO A 393 52.37 -34.53 39.64
C PRO A 393 52.85 -34.21 41.05
N THR A 394 54.01 -34.75 41.43
CA THR A 394 54.77 -34.29 42.58
C THR A 394 55.14 -32.83 42.35
N ALA A 395 54.58 -31.93 43.16
CA ALA A 395 55.16 -30.62 43.37
C ALA A 395 56.47 -30.81 44.14
N SER A 396 57.58 -30.33 43.58
CA SER A 396 58.80 -30.04 44.34
C SER A 396 59.02 -28.53 44.34
N PRO A 397 59.53 -27.98 45.45
CA PRO A 397 59.68 -26.53 45.68
C PRO A 397 60.75 -25.87 44.83
#